data_AF-A0A7X1JBY3-F1
#
_entry.id   AF-A0A7X1JBY3-F1
#
_cell.length_a   1.000
_cell.length_b   1.000
_cell.length_c   1.000
_cell.angle_alpha   90.00
_cell.angle_beta   90.00
_cell.angle_gamma   90.00
#
_symmetry.space_group_name_H-M   'P 1'
#
loop_
_entity.id
_entity.type
_entity.pdbx_description
1 polymer ?
#
loop_
_entity_poly.entity_id
_entity_poly.type
_entity_poly.pdbx_seq_one_letter_code
_entity_poly.pdbx_strand_id
1 'polypeptide(L)'
;MGVFFTWLAGSQGRKHAERMVDQAQSAERRARLQKERRDAYFAAMRVVDLDIRRVRYKQQGKFRRLEQVEQYWTKSKRVEMSAEAEIALHAYGSDEARDFAEAWRVAAEGEDLAAMQELAENFRSQMRIELQEA
;
A
#
# COMPACT_ATOMS: atom_id res chain seq x y z
N MET A 1 -33.21 34.19 -40.25
CA MET A 1 -31.94 34.34 -39.49
C MET A 1 -32.12 33.79 -38.07
N GLY A 2 -31.98 32.47 -37.86
CA GLY A 2 -32.22 31.88 -36.52
C GLY A 2 -31.69 30.47 -36.25
N VAL A 3 -30.98 29.84 -37.20
CA VAL A 3 -30.54 28.42 -37.08
C VAL A 3 -29.09 28.29 -36.57
N PHE A 4 -28.32 29.38 -36.53
CA PHE A 4 -26.90 29.35 -36.14
C PHE A 4 -26.68 29.26 -34.62
N PHE A 5 -27.58 29.79 -33.79
CA PHE A 5 -27.42 29.81 -32.33
C PHE A 5 -27.67 28.45 -31.67
N THR A 6 -28.58 27.63 -32.20
CA THR A 6 -28.90 26.31 -31.66
C THR A 6 -27.81 25.27 -31.96
N TRP A 7 -27.14 25.35 -33.11
CA TRP A 7 -26.04 24.44 -33.45
C TRP A 7 -24.77 24.75 -32.65
N LEU A 8 -24.45 26.02 -32.45
CA LEU A 8 -23.35 26.47 -31.58
C LEU A 8 -23.58 26.07 -30.11
N ALA A 9 -24.80 26.25 -29.59
CA ALA A 9 -25.17 25.81 -28.24
C ALA A 9 -25.07 24.28 -28.05
N GLY A 10 -25.49 23.49 -29.05
CA GLY A 10 -25.33 22.03 -29.04
C GLY A 10 -23.86 21.57 -29.09
N SER A 11 -23.03 22.23 -29.91
CA SER A 11 -21.61 21.93 -30.01
C SER A 11 -20.83 22.33 -28.75
N GLN A 12 -21.18 23.45 -28.11
CA GLN A 12 -20.59 23.89 -26.84
C GLN A 12 -21.04 22.99 -25.68
N GLY A 13 -22.31 22.58 -25.64
CA GLY A 13 -22.84 21.64 -24.66
C GLY A 13 -22.17 20.27 -24.75
N ARG A 14 -21.95 19.74 -25.96
CA ARG A 14 -21.21 18.48 -26.17
C ARG A 14 -19.75 18.57 -25.70
N LYS A 15 -19.03 19.62 -26.10
CA LYS A 15 -17.64 19.86 -25.64
C LYS A 15 -17.53 20.08 -24.13
N HIS A 16 -18.57 20.59 -23.48
CA HIS A 16 -18.60 20.73 -22.03
C HIS A 16 -18.89 19.38 -21.35
N ALA A 17 -19.83 18.60 -21.86
CA ALA A 17 -20.13 17.25 -21.39
C ALA A 17 -18.92 16.31 -21.53
N GLU A 18 -18.22 16.34 -22.67
CA GLU A 18 -16.97 15.59 -22.88
C GLU A 18 -15.92 15.96 -21.83
N ARG A 19 -15.69 17.26 -21.61
CA ARG A 19 -14.76 17.73 -20.56
C ARG A 19 -15.16 17.29 -19.16
N MET A 20 -16.44 17.29 -18.82
CA MET A 20 -16.90 16.80 -17.51
C MET A 20 -16.68 15.29 -17.37
N VAL A 21 -16.92 14.51 -18.42
CA VAL A 21 -16.69 13.06 -18.42
C VAL A 21 -15.20 12.76 -18.25
N ASP A 22 -14.32 13.45 -18.97
CA ASP A 22 -12.87 13.29 -18.84
C ASP A 22 -12.38 13.66 -17.43
N GLN A 23 -12.91 14.75 -16.87
CA GLN A 23 -12.62 15.16 -15.50
C GLN A 23 -13.09 14.12 -14.48
N ALA A 24 -14.30 13.57 -14.64
CA ALA A 24 -14.83 12.54 -13.77
C ALA A 24 -13.98 11.26 -13.84
N GLN A 25 -13.63 10.80 -15.05
CA GLN A 25 -12.77 9.62 -15.25
C GLN A 25 -11.37 9.82 -14.66
N SER A 26 -10.78 11.01 -14.81
CA SER A 26 -9.48 11.32 -14.21
C SER A 26 -9.52 11.36 -12.69
N ALA A 27 -10.60 11.88 -12.09
CA ALA A 27 -10.81 11.89 -10.65
C ALA A 27 -11.01 10.47 -10.10
N GLU A 28 -11.82 9.65 -10.78
CA GLU A 28 -12.04 8.24 -10.42
C GLU A 28 -10.75 7.44 -10.50
N ARG A 29 -9.95 7.62 -11.56
CA ARG A 29 -8.66 6.94 -11.70
C ARG A 29 -7.69 7.32 -10.59
N ARG A 30 -7.61 8.60 -10.21
CA ARG A 30 -6.78 9.06 -9.09
C ARG A 30 -7.24 8.45 -7.77
N ALA A 31 -8.54 8.48 -7.48
CA ALA A 31 -9.10 7.89 -6.26
C ALA A 31 -8.83 6.38 -6.19
N ARG A 32 -8.93 5.67 -7.32
CA ARG A 32 -8.58 4.25 -7.39
C ARG A 32 -7.11 4.02 -7.06
N LEU A 33 -6.19 4.74 -7.69
CA LEU A 33 -4.75 4.59 -7.43
C LEU A 33 -4.39 4.86 -5.96
N GLN A 34 -5.00 5.89 -5.37
CA GLN A 34 -4.80 6.21 -3.95
C GLN A 34 -5.28 5.07 -3.04
N LYS A 35 -6.44 4.47 -3.36
CA LYS A 35 -6.94 3.29 -2.66
C LYS A 35 -5.98 2.10 -2.78
N GLU A 36 -5.53 1.77 -3.99
CA GLU A 36 -4.60 0.65 -4.21
C GLU A 36 -3.28 0.85 -3.45
N ARG A 37 -2.75 2.09 -3.43
CA ARG A 37 -1.55 2.43 -2.63
C ARG A 37 -1.79 2.21 -1.14
N ARG A 38 -2.89 2.72 -0.60
CA ARG A 38 -3.24 2.54 0.82
C ARG A 38 -3.36 1.07 1.18
N ASP A 39 -4.04 0.30 0.33
CA ASP A 39 -4.27 -1.12 0.56
C ASP A 39 -2.94 -1.90 0.48
N ALA A 40 -2.02 -1.51 -0.42
CA ALA A 40 -0.65 -2.04 -0.47
C ALA A 40 0.15 -1.75 0.81
N TYR A 41 0.09 -0.51 1.31
CA TYR A 41 0.79 -0.11 2.55
C TYR A 41 0.28 -0.88 3.76
N PHE A 42 -1.03 -1.08 3.87
CA PHE A 42 -1.59 -1.90 4.95
C PHE A 42 -1.26 -3.39 4.82
N ALA A 43 -1.20 -3.93 3.60
CA ALA A 43 -0.77 -5.31 3.38
C ALA A 43 0.68 -5.52 3.89
N ALA A 44 1.59 -4.61 3.52
CA ALA A 44 2.96 -4.63 4.00
C ALA A 44 3.07 -4.49 5.52
N MET A 45 2.38 -3.52 6.11
CA MET A 45 2.38 -3.33 7.57
C MET A 45 1.84 -4.53 8.34
N ARG A 46 0.90 -5.28 7.76
CA ARG A 46 0.39 -6.51 8.38
C ARG A 46 1.46 -7.59 8.45
N VAL A 47 2.26 -7.77 7.40
CA VAL A 47 3.39 -8.73 7.40
C VAL A 47 4.43 -8.30 8.44
N VAL A 48 4.80 -7.02 8.41
CA VAL A 48 5.75 -6.38 9.34
C VAL A 48 5.41 -6.63 10.80
N ASP A 49 4.16 -6.36 11.20
CA ASP A 49 3.73 -6.54 12.58
C ASP A 49 3.78 -8.02 13.02
N LEU A 50 3.47 -8.95 12.12
CA LEU A 50 3.51 -10.38 12.40
C LEU A 50 4.95 -10.89 12.54
N ASP A 51 5.85 -10.45 11.66
CA ASP A 51 7.28 -10.77 11.72
C ASP A 51 7.92 -10.26 13.02
N ILE A 52 7.67 -8.99 13.38
CA ILE A 52 8.16 -8.41 14.64
C ILE A 52 7.67 -9.22 15.84
N ARG A 53 6.37 -9.58 15.87
CA ARG A 53 5.82 -10.39 16.97
C ARG A 53 6.49 -11.75 17.06
N ARG A 54 6.72 -12.40 15.92
CA ARG A 54 7.38 -13.70 15.84
C ARG A 54 8.81 -13.62 16.41
N VAL A 55 9.63 -12.70 15.89
CA VAL A 55 11.02 -12.51 16.34
C VAL A 55 11.06 -12.15 17.82
N ARG A 56 10.19 -11.24 18.27
CA ARG A 56 10.10 -10.87 19.68
C ARG A 56 9.75 -12.05 20.59
N TYR A 57 8.80 -12.90 20.20
CA TYR A 57 8.45 -14.08 20.99
C TYR A 57 9.57 -15.11 21.02
N LYS A 58 10.28 -15.29 19.91
CA LYS A 58 11.46 -16.15 19.83
C LYS A 58 12.57 -15.67 20.77
N GLN A 59 12.94 -14.39 20.70
CA GLN A 59 13.98 -13.79 21.56
C GLN A 59 13.61 -13.81 23.06
N GLN A 60 12.32 -13.67 23.39
CA GLN A 60 11.83 -13.72 24.77
C GLN A 60 11.58 -15.14 25.29
N GLY A 61 11.87 -16.19 24.53
CA GLY A 61 11.62 -17.59 24.91
C GLY A 61 10.12 -17.92 25.10
N LYS A 62 9.21 -17.13 24.50
CA LYS A 62 7.75 -17.31 24.63
C LYS A 62 7.22 -18.35 23.63
N PHE A 63 7.76 -19.56 23.67
CA PHE A 63 7.51 -20.60 22.66
C PHE A 63 6.04 -20.97 22.48
N ARG A 64 5.24 -21.02 23.54
CA ARG A 64 3.79 -21.28 23.42
C ARG A 64 3.06 -20.23 22.59
N ARG A 65 3.44 -18.95 22.72
CA ARG A 65 2.87 -17.87 21.90
C ARG A 65 3.40 -17.91 20.47
N LEU A 66 4.67 -18.25 20.29
CA LEU A 66 5.26 -18.45 18.98
C LEU A 66 4.52 -19.56 18.23
N GLU A 67 4.29 -20.71 18.85
CA GLU A 67 3.56 -21.84 18.28
C GLU A 67 2.13 -21.45 17.89
N GLN A 68 1.41 -20.72 18.75
CA GLN A 68 0.08 -20.20 18.42
C GLN A 68 0.11 -19.30 17.17
N VAL A 69 1.12 -18.41 17.05
CA VAL A 69 1.27 -17.57 15.85
C VAL A 69 1.55 -18.44 14.62
N GLU A 70 2.48 -19.39 14.73
CA GLU A 70 2.91 -20.23 13.60
C GLU A 70 1.86 -21.24 13.15
N GLN A 71 0.90 -21.60 14.02
CA GLN A 71 -0.24 -22.43 13.68
C GLN A 71 -1.17 -21.75 12.65
N TYR A 72 -1.47 -20.46 12.83
CA TYR A 72 -2.35 -19.71 11.94
C TYR A 72 -1.58 -19.02 10.81
N TRP A 73 -0.33 -18.67 11.06
CA TRP A 73 0.57 -18.01 10.12
C TRP A 73 1.75 -18.92 9.82
N THR A 74 1.43 -20.01 9.12
CA THR A 74 2.39 -21.06 8.72
C THR A 74 3.47 -20.48 7.80
N LYS A 75 4.65 -21.12 7.77
CA LYS A 75 5.76 -20.68 6.91
C LYS A 75 5.33 -20.38 5.47
N SER A 76 4.52 -21.26 4.86
CA SER A 76 4.02 -21.06 3.50
C SER A 76 3.15 -19.81 3.38
N LYS A 77 2.23 -19.60 4.34
CA LYS A 77 1.38 -18.40 4.36
C LYS A 77 2.20 -17.12 4.57
N ARG A 78 3.30 -17.19 5.34
CA ARG A 78 4.23 -16.05 5.50
C ARG A 78 4.85 -15.66 4.17
N VAL A 79 5.39 -16.63 3.45
CA VAL A 79 6.04 -16.39 2.15
C VAL A 79 5.04 -15.83 1.14
N GLU A 80 3.84 -16.42 1.05
CA GLU A 80 2.76 -15.94 0.18
C GLU A 80 2.38 -14.49 0.50
N MET A 81 2.06 -14.18 1.75
CA MET A 81 1.67 -12.83 2.16
C MET A 81 2.79 -11.81 1.97
N SER A 82 4.04 -12.21 2.20
CA SER A 82 5.20 -11.32 2.01
C SER A 82 5.37 -10.99 0.53
N ALA A 83 5.29 -12.00 -0.34
CA ALA A 83 5.38 -11.80 -1.78
C ALA A 83 4.22 -10.94 -2.32
N GLU A 84 2.98 -11.18 -1.86
CA GLU A 84 1.82 -10.37 -2.23
C GLU A 84 1.99 -8.90 -1.81
N ALA A 85 2.47 -8.65 -0.58
CA ALA A 85 2.72 -7.30 -0.09
C ALA A 85 3.84 -6.61 -0.89
N GLU A 86 4.93 -7.30 -1.16
CA GLU A 86 6.05 -6.80 -1.96
C GLU A 86 5.61 -6.42 -3.38
N ILE A 87 4.87 -7.30 -4.05
CA ILE A 87 4.30 -7.03 -5.38
C ILE A 87 3.39 -5.79 -5.34
N ALA A 88 2.55 -5.66 -4.32
CA ALA A 88 1.65 -4.52 -4.18
C ALA A 88 2.41 -3.21 -3.96
N LEU A 89 3.49 -3.21 -3.15
CA LEU A 89 4.37 -2.06 -2.97
C LEU A 89 5.09 -1.68 -4.26
N HIS A 90 5.59 -2.66 -5.02
CA HIS A 90 6.19 -2.37 -6.32
C HIS A 90 5.19 -1.79 -7.32
N ALA A 91 3.95 -2.28 -7.32
CA ALA A 91 2.91 -1.82 -8.24
C ALA A 91 2.37 -0.43 -7.91
N TYR A 92 2.15 -0.12 -6.62
CA TYR A 92 1.37 1.06 -6.21
C TYR A 92 2.07 1.98 -5.20
N GLY A 93 3.13 1.49 -4.55
CA GLY A 93 3.91 2.25 -3.58
C GLY A 93 4.78 3.34 -4.21
N SER A 94 5.25 4.24 -3.37
CA SER A 94 6.34 5.17 -3.67
C SER A 94 7.68 4.45 -3.79
N ASP A 95 8.71 5.15 -4.22
CA ASP A 95 10.07 4.60 -4.29
C ASP A 95 10.59 4.32 -2.86
N GLU A 96 10.28 5.19 -1.90
CA GLU A 96 10.61 4.99 -0.48
C GLU A 96 9.95 3.73 0.09
N ALA A 97 8.73 3.41 -0.34
CA ALA A 97 8.05 2.19 0.08
C ALA A 97 8.69 0.92 -0.51
N ARG A 98 9.29 1.01 -1.71
CA ARG A 98 10.04 -0.09 -2.33
C ARG A 98 11.39 -0.29 -1.65
N ASP A 99 12.09 0.80 -1.34
CA ASP A 99 13.34 0.77 -0.56
C ASP A 99 13.10 0.17 0.83
N PHE A 100 11.97 0.52 1.46
CA PHE A 100 11.54 -0.11 2.71
C PHE A 100 11.39 -1.64 2.56
N ALA A 101 10.76 -2.13 1.49
CA ALA A 101 10.56 -3.57 1.31
C ALA A 101 11.89 -4.35 1.23
N GLU A 102 12.88 -3.80 0.53
CA GLU A 102 14.20 -4.41 0.43
C GLU A 102 14.95 -4.36 1.77
N ALA A 103 14.94 -3.21 2.46
CA ALA A 103 15.55 -3.09 3.79
C ALA A 103 14.87 -4.02 4.81
N TRP A 104 13.55 -4.17 4.73
CA TRP A 104 12.77 -5.08 5.56
C TRP A 104 13.23 -6.52 5.39
N ARG A 105 13.38 -6.97 4.15
CA ARG A 105 13.82 -8.34 3.81
C ARG A 105 15.15 -8.67 4.48
N VAL A 106 16.14 -7.78 4.36
CA VAL A 106 17.47 -7.96 4.98
C VAL A 106 17.37 -8.03 6.51
N ALA A 107 16.62 -7.13 7.14
CA ALA A 107 16.46 -7.11 8.60
C ALA A 107 15.71 -8.35 9.11
N ALA A 108 14.67 -8.80 8.39
CA ALA A 108 13.88 -9.97 8.73
C ALA A 108 14.66 -11.28 8.58
N GLU A 109 15.48 -11.42 7.53
CA GLU A 109 16.39 -12.56 7.34
C GLU A 109 17.42 -12.65 8.48
N GLY A 110 17.94 -11.51 8.92
CA GLY A 110 18.85 -11.42 10.08
C GLY A 110 18.17 -11.57 11.44
N GLU A 111 16.83 -11.58 11.49
CA GLU A 111 16.02 -11.48 12.72
C GLU A 111 16.48 -10.31 13.65
N ASP A 112 16.96 -9.21 13.07
CA ASP A 112 17.39 -8.02 13.79
C ASP A 112 16.18 -7.22 14.26
N LEU A 113 15.68 -7.57 15.45
CA LEU A 113 14.49 -6.96 16.01
C LEU A 113 14.59 -5.44 16.18
N ALA A 114 15.77 -4.89 16.43
CA ALA A 114 15.95 -3.45 16.61
C ALA A 114 15.80 -2.74 15.26
N ALA A 115 16.52 -3.20 14.24
CA ALA A 115 16.41 -2.67 12.89
C ALA A 115 14.99 -2.81 12.32
N MET A 116 14.33 -3.96 12.55
CA MET A 116 12.94 -4.18 12.15
C MET A 116 11.98 -3.17 12.81
N GLN A 117 12.16 -2.86 14.10
CA GLN A 117 11.30 -1.88 14.78
C GLN A 117 11.49 -0.48 14.25
N GLU A 118 12.74 -0.07 14.00
CA GLU A 118 13.06 1.22 13.42
C GLU A 118 12.48 1.38 12.01
N LEU A 119 12.70 0.39 11.14
CA LEU A 119 12.14 0.37 9.79
C LEU A 119 10.61 0.45 9.80
N ALA A 120 9.94 -0.26 10.71
CA ALA A 120 8.50 -0.22 10.84
C ALA A 120 7.98 1.16 11.26
N GLU A 121 8.64 1.86 12.19
CA GLU A 121 8.24 3.21 12.60
C GLU A 121 8.48 4.23 11.49
N ASN A 122 9.61 4.12 10.78
CA ASN A 122 9.93 4.97 9.63
C ASN A 122 8.88 4.79 8.53
N PHE A 123 8.53 3.54 8.20
CA PHE A 123 7.51 3.26 7.19
C PHE A 123 6.11 3.70 7.60
N ARG A 124 5.72 3.56 8.88
CA ARG A 124 4.45 4.13 9.38
C ARG A 124 4.41 5.65 9.25
N SER A 125 5.54 6.31 9.49
CA SER A 125 5.65 7.77 9.36
C SER A 125 5.53 8.19 7.90
N GLN A 126 6.22 7.49 6.99
CA GLN A 126 6.12 7.70 5.55
C GLN A 126 4.69 7.49 5.04
N MET A 127 4.06 6.37 5.41
CA MET A 127 2.67 6.07 5.08
C MET A 127 1.72 7.18 5.54
N ARG A 128 1.94 7.74 6.75
CA ARG A 128 1.10 8.84 7.25
C ARG A 128 1.25 10.09 6.39
N ILE A 129 2.46 10.45 6.02
CA ILE A 129 2.73 11.62 5.15
C ILE A 129 2.04 11.42 3.81
N GLU A 130 2.34 10.30 3.13
CA GLU A 130 1.84 10.05 1.78
C GLU A 130 0.31 9.88 1.70
N LEU A 131 -0.32 9.32 2.73
CA LEU A 131 -1.77 9.15 2.75
C LEU A 131 -2.52 10.40 3.24
N GLN A 132 -1.84 11.36 3.86
CA GLN A 132 -2.42 12.66 4.23
C GLN A 132 -2.24 13.71 3.14
N GLU A 133 -1.19 13.62 2.34
CA GLU A 133 -0.88 14.53 1.23
C GLU A 133 -1.59 14.16 -0.09
N ALA A 134 -2.18 12.97 -0.18
CA ALA A 134 -2.89 12.46 -1.37
C ALA A 134 -4.39 12.78 -1.36
#